data_AF-A0A2V6HNH1-F1
#
_entry.id   AF-A0A2V6HNH1-F1
#
_cell.length_a   1.000
_cell.length_b   1.000
_cell.length_c   1.000
_cell.angle_alpha   90.00
_cell.angle_beta   90.00
_cell.angle_gamma   90.00
#
_symmetry.space_group_name_H-M   'P 1'
#
loop_
_entity.id
_entity.type
_entity.pdbx_description
1 polymer ?
#
loop_
_entity_poly.entity_id
_entity_poly.type
_entity_poly.pdbx_seq_one_letter_code
_entity_poly.pdbx_strand_id
1 'polypeptide(L)'
;MCSWVRDLKKIPYVRLMLRSNVDQGHPEKTFSLRKIIAGDFDFDLRAWAREAKGFGSPILIEWGTEPNGNWFSWNEKWNGGTGEGPARYVAAYRHIVDLMRAEGADNLQWVWHINWLDEPERTWNRFENYFPGKNYCAWVALSAYGPTTPTMRDGTESFAFKMRKAYTRLTKIAPGKPILIAEFGCDLQIGASMQRAGPKPRSKICSQIDGRPSSASAGGTKGGRTTTEKHTTPI
;
A
#
# COMPACT_ATOMS: atom_id res chain seq x y z
N MET A 1 0.59 27.99 9.41
CA MET A 1 1.47 26.80 9.45
C MET A 1 0.69 25.65 10.10
N CYS A 2 0.68 24.44 9.55
CA CYS A 2 -0.13 23.31 10.04
C CYS A 2 0.42 22.64 11.32
N SER A 3 0.74 23.45 12.34
CA SER A 3 1.30 22.95 13.61
C SER A 3 0.37 21.99 14.34
N TRP A 4 -0.95 22.14 14.15
CA TRP A 4 -1.97 21.32 14.79
C TRP A 4 -1.78 19.81 14.58
N VAL A 5 -1.22 19.39 13.44
CA VAL A 5 -0.90 17.97 13.18
C VAL A 5 0.15 17.46 14.17
N ARG A 6 1.17 18.28 14.45
CA ARG A 6 2.22 17.99 15.44
C ARG A 6 1.66 18.04 16.85
N ASP A 7 0.81 19.01 17.14
CA ASP A 7 0.18 19.17 18.46
C ASP A 7 -0.67 17.95 18.81
N LEU A 8 -1.31 17.34 17.81
CA LEU A 8 -2.03 16.06 17.93
C LEU A 8 -1.13 14.81 17.89
N LYS A 9 0.19 14.98 17.84
CA LYS A 9 1.19 13.91 17.71
C LYS A 9 0.92 12.98 16.53
N LYS A 10 0.49 13.55 15.41
CA LYS A 10 0.24 12.83 14.15
C LYS A 10 1.39 13.05 13.19
N ILE A 11 1.59 12.06 12.32
CA ILE A 11 2.54 12.13 11.20
C ILE A 11 1.70 12.34 9.94
N PRO A 12 1.88 13.45 9.19
CA PRO A 12 1.18 13.62 7.93
C PRO A 12 1.73 12.64 6.89
N TYR A 13 0.84 12.16 6.02
CA TYR A 13 1.19 11.39 4.83
C TYR A 13 0.86 12.22 3.59
N VAL A 14 1.90 12.62 2.85
CA VAL A 14 1.81 13.52 1.71
C VAL A 14 2.17 12.77 0.43
N ARG A 15 1.30 12.86 -0.57
CA ARG A 15 1.52 12.30 -1.90
C ARG A 15 1.85 13.42 -2.89
N LEU A 16 3.02 13.33 -3.50
CA LEU A 16 3.42 14.17 -4.62
C LEU A 16 2.81 13.60 -5.90
N MET A 17 1.62 14.08 -6.25
CA MET A 17 0.95 13.75 -7.51
C MET A 17 1.44 14.68 -8.62
N LEU A 18 2.66 14.45 -9.13
CA LEU A 18 3.20 15.19 -10.28
C LEU A 18 2.45 14.80 -11.56
N ARG A 19 1.23 15.32 -11.71
CA ARG A 19 0.29 15.10 -12.81
C ARG A 19 -0.21 16.46 -13.29
N SER A 20 -0.33 16.60 -14.60
CA SER A 20 -0.86 17.82 -15.24
C SER A 20 -2.37 17.97 -15.09
N ASN A 21 -3.08 16.87 -14.83
CA ASN A 21 -4.53 16.85 -14.61
C ASN A 21 -4.93 15.65 -13.73
N VAL A 22 -6.23 15.52 -13.47
CA VAL A 22 -6.82 14.42 -12.68
C VAL A 22 -7.20 13.19 -13.51
N ASP A 23 -7.16 13.29 -14.84
CA ASP A 23 -7.59 12.23 -15.76
C ASP A 23 -6.64 11.04 -15.72
N GLN A 24 -7.18 9.84 -15.78
CA GLN A 24 -6.41 8.59 -15.74
C GLN A 24 -6.27 7.98 -17.13
N GLY A 25 -5.37 7.00 -17.26
CA GLY A 25 -5.26 6.18 -18.46
C GLY A 25 -4.67 6.90 -19.67
N HIS A 26 -3.84 7.92 -19.44
CA HIS A 26 -3.14 8.65 -20.49
C HIS A 26 -1.68 8.96 -20.10
N PRO A 27 -0.79 9.24 -21.07
CA PRO A 27 0.58 9.64 -20.79
C PRO A 27 0.63 11.07 -20.21
N GLU A 28 1.65 11.34 -19.38
CA GLU A 28 1.90 12.66 -18.80
C GLU A 28 2.89 13.45 -19.68
N LYS A 29 2.52 14.68 -20.06
CA LYS A 29 3.28 15.51 -21.01
C LYS A 29 4.12 16.59 -20.33
N THR A 30 3.64 17.11 -19.20
CA THR A 30 4.32 18.12 -18.40
C THR A 30 5.31 17.43 -17.49
N PHE A 31 4.83 16.61 -16.54
CA PHE A 31 5.66 15.91 -15.56
C PHE A 31 6.11 14.52 -16.04
N SER A 32 6.49 14.40 -17.31
CA SER A 32 6.92 13.11 -17.88
C SER A 32 8.17 12.59 -17.15
N LEU A 33 8.35 11.27 -17.06
CA LEU A 33 9.51 10.68 -16.38
C LEU A 33 10.83 11.18 -16.96
N ARG A 34 10.91 11.38 -18.29
CA ARG A 34 12.11 11.91 -18.95
C ARG A 34 12.46 13.32 -18.48
N LYS A 35 11.46 14.19 -18.33
CA LYS A 35 11.65 15.58 -17.85
C LYS A 35 12.03 15.62 -16.36
N ILE A 36 11.42 14.76 -15.55
CA ILE A 36 11.81 14.60 -14.14
C ILE A 36 13.28 14.17 -14.05
N ILE A 37 13.69 13.14 -14.80
CA ILE A 37 15.07 12.63 -14.81
C ILE A 37 16.05 13.67 -15.39
N ALA A 38 15.63 14.46 -16.37
CA ALA A 38 16.45 15.52 -16.97
C ALA A 38 16.67 16.72 -16.04
N GLY A 39 15.91 16.80 -14.95
CA GLY A 39 16.05 17.83 -13.93
C GLY A 39 15.18 19.07 -14.13
N ASP A 40 14.19 19.01 -15.04
CA ASP A 40 13.33 20.14 -15.39
C ASP A 40 12.54 20.70 -14.20
N PHE A 41 12.40 19.91 -13.13
CA PHE A 41 11.66 20.25 -11.91
C PHE A 41 12.54 20.33 -10.66
N ASP A 42 13.87 20.26 -10.81
CA ASP A 42 14.79 20.17 -9.67
C ASP A 42 14.72 21.41 -8.77
N PHE A 43 14.56 22.59 -9.38
CA PHE A 43 14.43 23.84 -8.63
C PHE A 43 13.23 23.79 -7.68
N ASP A 44 12.07 23.40 -8.19
CA ASP A 44 10.81 23.32 -7.42
C ASP A 44 10.86 22.21 -6.37
N LEU A 45 11.40 21.03 -6.73
CA LEU A 45 11.52 19.90 -5.80
C LEU A 45 12.47 20.23 -4.64
N ARG A 46 13.57 20.95 -4.90
CA ARG A 46 14.48 21.44 -3.86
C ARG A 46 13.82 22.49 -2.98
N ALA A 47 13.08 23.43 -3.58
CA ALA A 47 12.32 24.42 -2.81
C ALA A 47 11.30 23.75 -1.88
N TRP A 48 10.54 22.80 -2.41
CA TRP A 48 9.58 22.01 -1.62
C TRP A 48 10.29 21.26 -0.49
N ALA A 49 11.45 20.64 -0.74
CA ALA A 49 12.20 19.91 0.27
C ALA A 49 12.69 20.81 1.41
N ARG A 50 13.16 22.03 1.11
CA ARG A 50 13.56 23.01 2.14
C ARG A 50 12.38 23.43 3.01
N GLU A 51 11.21 23.64 2.43
CA GLU A 51 9.98 23.94 3.18
C GLU A 51 9.53 22.76 4.04
N ALA A 52 9.54 21.55 3.47
CA ALA A 52 9.18 20.32 4.17
C ALA A 52 10.13 20.05 5.34
N LYS A 53 11.43 20.33 5.20
CA LYS A 53 12.41 20.34 6.30
C LYS A 53 12.02 21.29 7.42
N GLY A 54 11.57 22.50 7.06
CA GLY A 54 11.06 23.50 8.00
C GLY A 54 9.84 23.06 8.81
N PHE A 55 9.12 22.01 8.38
CA PHE A 55 8.06 21.41 9.19
C PHE A 55 8.59 20.76 10.48
N GLY A 56 9.87 20.37 10.55
CA GLY A 56 10.55 20.02 11.80
C GLY A 56 10.09 18.74 12.52
N SER A 57 9.13 17.99 11.96
CA SER A 57 8.71 16.67 12.43
C SER A 57 8.63 15.69 11.25
N PRO A 58 8.59 14.36 11.51
CA PRO A 58 8.49 13.37 10.43
C PRO A 58 7.29 13.60 9.52
N ILE A 59 7.49 13.34 8.23
CA ILE A 59 6.45 13.32 7.19
C ILE A 59 6.59 12.00 6.44
N LEU A 60 5.53 11.19 6.35
CA LEU A 60 5.50 10.13 5.36
C LEU A 60 5.29 10.78 4.00
N ILE A 61 6.16 10.52 3.04
CA ILE A 61 6.08 11.10 1.71
C ILE A 61 6.11 10.02 0.64
N GLU A 62 5.32 10.19 -0.41
CA GLU A 62 5.43 9.35 -1.59
C GLU A 62 5.37 10.13 -2.89
N TRP A 63 5.93 9.53 -3.93
CA TRP A 63 5.73 9.89 -5.32
C TRP A 63 5.57 8.61 -6.13
N GLY A 64 4.85 8.68 -7.25
CA GLY A 64 4.76 7.58 -8.19
C GLY A 64 3.90 6.41 -7.68
N THR A 65 2.76 6.71 -7.10
CA THR A 65 1.80 5.74 -6.53
C THR A 65 1.40 4.66 -7.52
N GLU A 66 1.34 3.40 -7.09
CA GLU A 66 0.85 2.25 -7.85
C GLU A 66 1.44 2.11 -9.26
N PRO A 67 2.78 2.05 -9.42
CA PRO A 67 3.40 2.03 -10.73
C PRO A 67 3.12 0.73 -11.51
N ASN A 68 2.65 -0.31 -10.82
CA ASN A 68 2.17 -1.55 -11.39
C ASN A 68 0.69 -1.51 -11.80
N GLY A 69 0.01 -0.36 -11.71
CA GLY A 69 -1.31 -0.14 -12.29
C GLY A 69 -1.25 0.49 -13.69
N ASN A 70 -2.39 0.53 -14.39
CA ASN A 70 -2.48 1.10 -15.75
C ASN A 70 -3.13 2.50 -15.82
N TRP A 71 -3.57 3.04 -14.67
CA TRP A 71 -4.31 4.29 -14.54
C TRP A 71 -3.43 5.53 -14.41
N PHE A 72 -2.25 5.43 -13.79
CA PHE A 72 -1.29 6.53 -13.74
C PHE A 72 -0.29 6.50 -14.90
N SER A 73 0.35 7.62 -15.14
CA SER A 73 1.18 7.87 -16.32
C SER A 73 2.63 7.43 -16.18
N TRP A 74 3.07 7.00 -15.00
CA TRP A 74 4.48 6.66 -14.69
C TRP A 74 4.79 5.16 -14.73
N ASN A 75 3.96 4.38 -15.42
CA ASN A 75 4.16 2.93 -15.62
C ASN A 75 4.82 2.63 -16.98
N GLU A 76 5.04 1.33 -17.24
CA GLU A 76 5.61 0.82 -18.49
C GLU A 76 4.85 1.26 -19.75
N LYS A 77 3.52 1.17 -19.72
CA LYS A 77 2.64 1.43 -20.86
C LYS A 77 2.88 2.81 -21.48
N TRP A 78 3.16 3.81 -20.64
CA TRP A 78 3.31 5.20 -21.05
C TRP A 78 4.76 5.66 -21.18
N ASN A 79 5.75 4.85 -20.79
CA ASN A 79 7.15 5.27 -20.67
C ASN A 79 8.13 4.36 -21.41
N GLY A 80 7.77 3.89 -22.60
CA GLY A 80 8.69 3.27 -23.56
C GLY A 80 8.52 1.76 -23.79
N GLY A 81 7.70 1.07 -22.98
CA GLY A 81 7.48 -0.36 -23.12
C GLY A 81 8.74 -1.22 -22.90
N THR A 82 8.58 -2.55 -22.87
CA THR A 82 9.68 -3.54 -22.83
C THR A 82 10.72 -3.27 -21.74
N GLY A 83 10.29 -3.05 -20.50
CA GLY A 83 11.17 -2.83 -19.35
C GLY A 83 11.81 -1.43 -19.24
N GLU A 84 11.72 -0.57 -20.26
CA GLU A 84 12.22 0.81 -20.17
C GLU A 84 11.44 1.65 -19.15
N GLY A 85 10.13 1.47 -19.08
CA GLY A 85 9.29 2.27 -18.20
C GLY A 85 9.54 2.01 -16.72
N PRO A 86 9.63 0.75 -16.24
CA PRO A 86 10.06 0.46 -14.87
C PRO A 86 11.43 1.05 -14.54
N ALA A 87 12.39 0.97 -15.45
CA ALA A 87 13.72 1.58 -15.26
C ALA A 87 13.64 3.11 -15.15
N ARG A 88 12.83 3.77 -16.00
CA ARG A 88 12.59 5.23 -15.92
C ARG A 88 11.87 5.61 -14.63
N TYR A 89 10.90 4.82 -14.18
CA TYR A 89 10.21 5.04 -12.92
C TYR A 89 11.21 5.01 -11.75
N VAL A 90 12.06 3.97 -11.70
CA VAL A 90 13.10 3.84 -10.67
C VAL A 90 14.07 5.02 -10.74
N ALA A 91 14.52 5.42 -11.92
CA ALA A 91 15.41 6.56 -12.09
C ALA A 91 14.77 7.87 -11.60
N ALA A 92 13.51 8.14 -11.96
CA ALA A 92 12.78 9.32 -11.51
C ALA A 92 12.54 9.31 -9.99
N TYR A 93 12.14 8.17 -9.41
CA TYR A 93 11.95 8.03 -7.97
C TYR A 93 13.24 8.35 -7.21
N ARG A 94 14.36 7.76 -7.64
CA ARG A 94 15.68 7.98 -7.03
C ARG A 94 16.12 9.43 -7.16
N HIS A 95 15.97 10.01 -8.34
CA HIS A 95 16.30 11.41 -8.61
C HIS A 95 15.58 12.36 -7.63
N ILE A 96 14.26 12.23 -7.51
CA ILE A 96 13.47 13.03 -6.56
C ILE A 96 13.97 12.85 -5.12
N VAL A 97 14.15 11.60 -4.67
CA VAL A 97 14.62 11.30 -3.31
C VAL A 97 15.99 11.92 -3.04
N ASP A 98 16.93 11.79 -3.98
CA ASP A 98 18.30 12.29 -3.83
C ASP A 98 18.35 13.83 -3.80
N LEU A 99 17.54 14.51 -4.63
CA LEU A 99 17.39 15.96 -4.57
C LEU A 99 16.92 16.43 -3.19
N MET A 100 15.85 15.81 -2.67
CA MET A 100 15.29 16.21 -1.38
C MET A 100 16.24 15.91 -0.22
N ARG A 101 16.98 14.80 -0.28
CA ARG A 101 18.05 14.49 0.67
C ARG A 101 19.20 15.47 0.61
N ALA A 102 19.58 15.94 -0.59
CA ALA A 102 20.65 16.93 -0.75
C ALA A 102 20.31 18.29 -0.09
N GLU A 103 19.03 18.61 0.11
CA GLU A 103 18.58 19.78 0.88
C GLU A 103 18.56 19.52 2.41
N GLY A 104 18.93 18.31 2.85
CA GLY A 104 18.90 17.87 4.24
C GLY A 104 17.48 17.71 4.78
N ALA A 105 16.50 17.37 3.94
CA ALA A 105 15.13 17.08 4.34
C ALA A 105 15.01 15.67 4.97
N ASP A 106 15.80 15.39 6.00
CA ASP A 106 15.90 14.06 6.64
C ASP A 106 14.64 13.68 7.45
N ASN A 107 13.73 14.64 7.66
CA ASN A 107 12.42 14.39 8.25
C ASN A 107 11.44 13.71 7.27
N LEU A 108 11.80 13.57 5.99
CA LEU A 108 11.01 12.87 4.98
C LEU A 108 11.24 11.36 5.03
N GLN A 109 10.19 10.63 5.37
CA GLN A 109 10.14 9.17 5.41
C GLN A 109 9.50 8.65 4.13
N TRP A 110 10.34 8.28 3.16
CA TRP A 110 9.90 7.87 1.83
C TRP A 110 9.12 6.54 1.85
N VAL A 111 7.96 6.54 1.19
CA VAL A 111 7.07 5.41 1.00
C VAL A 111 7.09 5.01 -0.47
N TRP A 112 7.34 3.73 -0.74
CA TRP A 112 7.14 3.16 -2.07
C TRP A 112 5.85 2.34 -2.09
N HIS A 113 4.92 2.71 -2.96
CA HIS A 113 3.52 2.31 -2.85
C HIS A 113 3.03 1.61 -4.13
N ILE A 114 2.58 0.36 -3.99
CA ILE A 114 2.11 -0.50 -5.09
C ILE A 114 0.60 -0.75 -5.04
N ASN A 115 -0.02 -1.14 -6.14
CA ASN A 115 -1.34 -1.78 -6.09
C ASN A 115 -1.16 -3.24 -5.70
N TRP A 116 -2.07 -3.82 -4.91
CA TRP A 116 -1.95 -5.22 -4.46
C TRP A 116 -1.79 -6.23 -5.61
N LEU A 117 -2.34 -5.90 -6.79
CA LEU A 117 -2.27 -6.68 -8.01
C LEU A 117 -1.51 -5.89 -9.09
N ASP A 118 -0.75 -6.59 -9.93
CA ASP A 118 -0.19 -5.98 -11.13
C ASP A 118 -1.30 -5.88 -12.19
N GLU A 119 -1.54 -4.68 -12.70
CA GLU A 119 -2.56 -4.41 -13.71
C GLU A 119 -1.93 -3.73 -14.93
N PRO A 120 -1.72 -4.48 -16.03
CA PRO A 120 -2.09 -5.88 -16.25
C PRO A 120 -1.19 -6.90 -15.52
N GLU A 121 -1.70 -8.12 -15.28
CA GLU A 121 -0.97 -9.24 -14.66
C GLU A 121 0.05 -9.85 -15.63
N ARG A 122 1.12 -9.10 -15.91
CA ARG A 122 2.19 -9.50 -16.82
C ARG A 122 3.54 -9.45 -16.11
N THR A 123 4.47 -10.31 -16.53
CA THR A 123 5.81 -10.40 -15.93
C THR A 123 6.59 -9.09 -16.01
N TRP A 124 6.43 -8.35 -17.11
CA TRP A 124 7.03 -7.02 -17.29
C TRP A 124 6.43 -5.96 -16.35
N ASN A 125 5.15 -6.10 -15.97
CA ASN A 125 4.46 -5.14 -15.10
C ASN A 125 4.57 -5.44 -13.60
N ARG A 126 5.27 -6.51 -13.23
CA ARG A 126 5.47 -6.88 -11.83
C ARG A 126 6.00 -5.69 -11.04
N PHE A 127 5.37 -5.36 -9.92
CA PHE A 127 5.84 -4.25 -9.08
C PHE A 127 7.31 -4.37 -8.68
N GLU A 128 7.87 -5.58 -8.63
CA GLU A 128 9.29 -5.79 -8.33
C GLU A 128 10.21 -5.06 -9.31
N ASN A 129 9.79 -4.88 -10.56
CA ASN A 129 10.53 -4.15 -11.59
C ASN A 129 10.57 -2.63 -11.32
N TYR A 130 9.65 -2.12 -10.49
CA TYR A 130 9.53 -0.71 -10.14
C TYR A 130 10.15 -0.38 -8.77
N PHE A 131 10.73 -1.36 -8.07
CA PHE A 131 11.27 -1.13 -6.73
C PHE A 131 12.50 -0.21 -6.76
N PRO A 132 12.47 0.95 -6.08
CA PRO A 132 13.57 1.92 -6.15
C PRO A 132 14.82 1.43 -5.40
N GLY A 133 14.74 0.35 -4.64
CA GLY A 133 15.83 -0.21 -3.85
C GLY A 133 15.75 0.16 -2.38
N LYS A 134 16.32 -0.70 -1.54
CA LYS A 134 16.19 -0.61 -0.06
C LYS A 134 16.64 0.71 0.57
N ASN A 135 17.51 1.46 -0.08
CA ASN A 135 18.04 2.73 0.44
C ASN A 135 17.18 3.94 0.05
N TYR A 136 16.15 3.77 -0.78
CA TYR A 136 15.35 4.87 -1.31
C TYR A 136 13.96 4.98 -0.68
N CYS A 137 13.50 3.96 0.06
CA CYS A 137 12.27 4.04 0.83
C CYS A 137 12.50 3.56 2.27
N ALA A 138 11.85 4.20 3.24
CA ALA A 138 11.74 3.74 4.61
C ALA A 138 10.59 2.73 4.78
N TRP A 139 9.51 2.92 4.01
CA TRP A 139 8.30 2.09 4.04
C TRP A 139 8.02 1.51 2.66
N VAL A 140 7.45 0.31 2.64
CA VAL A 140 6.72 -0.18 1.46
C VAL A 140 5.23 -0.15 1.77
N ALA A 141 4.41 0.15 0.78
CA ALA A 141 2.99 0.33 0.97
C ALA A 141 2.18 -0.34 -0.13
N LEU A 142 0.92 -0.60 0.17
CA LEU A 142 -0.03 -1.10 -0.82
C LEU A 142 -1.41 -0.47 -0.73
N SER A 143 -2.08 -0.45 -1.87
CA SER A 143 -3.51 -0.23 -2.01
C SER A 143 -4.26 -1.56 -2.11
N ALA A 144 -5.38 -1.68 -1.40
CA ALA A 144 -6.23 -2.87 -1.40
C ALA A 144 -7.72 -2.49 -1.32
N TYR A 145 -8.25 -1.91 -2.40
CA TYR A 145 -9.67 -1.61 -2.53
C TYR A 145 -10.50 -2.85 -2.84
N GLY A 146 -11.70 -2.96 -2.25
CA GLY A 146 -12.78 -3.82 -2.72
C GLY A 146 -13.56 -3.17 -3.87
N PRO A 147 -14.80 -3.59 -4.13
CA PRO A 147 -15.67 -2.94 -5.11
C PRO A 147 -15.73 -1.44 -4.87
N THR A 148 -15.50 -0.61 -5.88
CA THR A 148 -15.57 0.86 -5.75
C THR A 148 -16.88 1.44 -6.28
N THR A 149 -17.73 0.60 -6.85
CA THR A 149 -19.11 0.92 -7.19
C THR A 149 -20.05 -0.23 -6.80
N PRO A 150 -21.35 0.01 -6.64
CA PRO A 150 -22.28 -1.03 -6.19
C PRO A 150 -22.48 -2.17 -7.20
N THR A 151 -22.15 -1.94 -8.46
CA THR A 151 -22.35 -2.89 -9.57
C THR A 151 -21.06 -3.57 -10.04
N MET A 152 -19.91 -3.16 -9.50
CA MET A 152 -18.61 -3.75 -9.80
C MET A 152 -18.61 -5.25 -9.44
N ARG A 153 -18.09 -6.09 -10.35
CA ARG A 153 -18.08 -7.55 -10.21
C ARG A 153 -16.66 -8.10 -10.08
N ASP A 154 -15.71 -7.44 -10.72
CA ASP A 154 -14.27 -7.61 -10.55
C ASP A 154 -13.76 -6.93 -9.28
N GLY A 155 -12.55 -7.28 -8.84
CA GLY A 155 -11.97 -6.70 -7.62
C GLY A 155 -12.75 -7.01 -6.33
N THR A 156 -13.62 -8.01 -6.33
CA THR A 156 -14.47 -8.40 -5.20
C THR A 156 -13.77 -9.32 -4.20
N GLU A 157 -12.49 -9.66 -4.42
CA GLU A 157 -11.74 -10.53 -3.53
C GLU A 157 -11.61 -9.90 -2.14
N SER A 158 -11.64 -10.77 -1.12
CA SER A 158 -11.51 -10.35 0.26
C SER A 158 -10.20 -9.60 0.52
N PHE A 159 -10.24 -8.62 1.42
CA PHE A 159 -9.05 -7.90 1.88
C PHE A 159 -7.93 -8.86 2.32
N ALA A 160 -8.27 -9.92 3.08
CA ALA A 160 -7.29 -10.91 3.53
C ALA A 160 -6.59 -11.65 2.38
N PHE A 161 -7.30 -11.93 1.28
CA PHE A 161 -6.71 -12.54 0.08
C PHE A 161 -5.73 -11.59 -0.61
N LYS A 162 -6.15 -10.33 -0.83
CA LYS A 162 -5.34 -9.29 -1.46
C LYS A 162 -4.06 -9.05 -0.66
N MET A 163 -4.20 -8.89 0.66
CA MET A 163 -3.08 -8.75 1.59
C MET A 163 -2.13 -9.95 1.51
N ARG A 164 -2.63 -11.20 1.55
CA ARG A 164 -1.76 -12.39 1.50
C ARG A 164 -0.91 -12.45 0.23
N LYS A 165 -1.51 -12.14 -0.92
CA LYS A 165 -0.79 -12.11 -2.21
C LYS A 165 0.31 -11.05 -2.22
N ALA A 166 -0.04 -9.81 -1.91
CA ALA A 166 0.92 -8.69 -1.98
C ALA A 166 1.97 -8.74 -0.86
N TYR A 167 1.57 -9.06 0.37
CA TYR A 167 2.46 -9.12 1.55
C TYR A 167 3.61 -10.11 1.35
N THR A 168 3.32 -11.30 0.79
CA THR A 168 4.36 -12.32 0.54
C THR A 168 5.43 -11.81 -0.43
N ARG A 169 5.03 -11.06 -1.45
CA ARG A 169 5.95 -10.45 -2.42
C ARG A 169 6.71 -9.26 -1.84
N LEU A 170 6.02 -8.38 -1.09
CA LEU A 170 6.61 -7.21 -0.44
C LEU A 170 7.68 -7.57 0.60
N THR A 171 7.40 -8.56 1.45
CA THR A 171 8.38 -9.03 2.46
C THR A 171 9.61 -9.68 1.84
N LYS A 172 9.48 -10.27 0.65
CA LYS A 172 10.61 -10.83 -0.10
C LYS A 172 11.50 -9.75 -0.72
N ILE A 173 10.90 -8.71 -1.32
CA ILE A 173 11.67 -7.66 -2.00
C ILE A 173 12.27 -6.63 -1.03
N ALA A 174 11.59 -6.38 0.09
CA ALA A 174 11.97 -5.40 1.09
C ALA A 174 11.99 -6.01 2.51
N PRO A 175 12.87 -6.99 2.78
CA PRO A 175 12.91 -7.68 4.06
C PRO A 175 13.18 -6.69 5.21
N GLY A 176 12.41 -6.83 6.29
CA GLY A 176 12.53 -6.01 7.50
C GLY A 176 11.98 -4.58 7.39
N LYS A 177 11.52 -4.14 6.20
CA LYS A 177 10.85 -2.85 6.07
C LYS A 177 9.41 -2.94 6.60
N PRO A 178 8.92 -1.92 7.32
CA PRO A 178 7.53 -1.86 7.70
C PRO A 178 6.63 -1.71 6.46
N ILE A 179 5.44 -2.31 6.54
CA ILE A 179 4.43 -2.31 5.47
C ILE A 179 3.26 -1.42 5.89
N LEU A 180 2.90 -0.48 5.03
CA LEU A 180 1.74 0.40 5.21
C LEU A 180 0.60 -0.02 4.28
N ILE A 181 -0.62 -0.17 4.81
CA ILE A 181 -1.83 -0.21 3.98
C ILE A 181 -2.20 1.25 3.71
N ALA A 182 -1.73 1.79 2.60
CA ALA A 182 -1.81 3.22 2.30
C ALA A 182 -3.20 3.63 1.81
N GLU A 183 -3.84 2.75 1.03
CA GLU A 183 -5.23 2.94 0.63
C GLU A 183 -6.02 1.64 0.73
N PHE A 184 -7.24 1.75 1.22
CA PHE A 184 -8.20 0.66 1.24
C PHE A 184 -9.59 1.24 1.43
N GLY A 185 -10.60 0.48 1.02
CA GLY A 185 -11.99 0.87 1.11
C GLY A 185 -12.83 -0.04 0.23
N CYS A 186 -14.15 -0.01 0.43
CA CYS A 186 -15.09 -0.67 -0.45
C CYS A 186 -16.42 0.08 -0.41
N ASP A 187 -17.13 0.05 -1.52
CA ASP A 187 -18.51 0.46 -1.64
C ASP A 187 -19.45 -0.68 -1.20
N LEU A 188 -20.72 -0.34 -1.01
CA LEU A 188 -21.80 -1.29 -0.77
C LEU A 188 -22.21 -1.97 -2.08
N GLN A 189 -21.91 -3.26 -2.22
CA GLN A 189 -22.27 -4.02 -3.41
C GLN A 189 -23.75 -4.43 -3.41
N ILE A 190 -24.51 -4.04 -4.44
CA ILE A 190 -25.92 -4.45 -4.60
C ILE A 190 -25.96 -5.96 -4.90
N GLY A 191 -26.76 -6.72 -4.15
CA GLY A 191 -26.88 -8.17 -4.30
C GLY A 191 -25.97 -8.99 -3.37
N ALA A 192 -25.10 -8.34 -2.59
CA ALA A 192 -24.61 -8.94 -1.36
C ALA A 192 -25.80 -9.05 -0.42
N SER A 193 -26.42 -10.23 -0.32
CA SER A 193 -27.52 -10.44 0.61
C SER A 193 -27.09 -9.96 2.00
N MET A 194 -27.85 -9.03 2.57
CA MET A 194 -27.83 -8.80 4.00
C MET A 194 -28.31 -10.10 4.66
N GLN A 195 -27.40 -11.05 4.87
CA GLN A 195 -27.55 -11.96 5.99
C GLN A 195 -27.55 -11.06 7.22
N ARG A 196 -28.74 -10.78 7.76
CA ARG A 196 -28.90 -10.14 9.06
C ARG A 196 -28.14 -11.01 10.06
N ALA A 197 -26.89 -10.66 10.31
CA ALA A 197 -26.23 -11.11 11.51
C ALA A 197 -27.02 -10.48 12.66
N GLY A 198 -27.57 -11.31 13.55
CA GLY A 198 -28.07 -10.86 14.84
C GLY A 198 -27.03 -10.00 15.56
N PRO A 199 -27.41 -9.28 16.63
CA PRO A 199 -26.63 -8.18 17.17
C PRO A 199 -25.21 -8.64 17.48
N LYS A 200 -24.22 -8.12 16.72
CA LYS A 200 -22.80 -8.40 16.95
C LYS A 200 -22.01 -7.12 17.22
N PRO A 201 -21.14 -7.12 18.24
CA PRO A 201 -20.29 -5.98 18.58
C PRO A 201 -19.11 -5.87 17.61
N ARG A 202 -18.80 -4.62 17.20
CA ARG A 202 -17.66 -4.14 16.39
C ARG A 202 -17.52 -4.76 14.98
N SER A 203 -17.18 -3.90 14.01
CA SER A 203 -17.09 -4.21 12.58
C SER A 203 -16.04 -5.31 12.28
N LYS A 204 -16.35 -6.19 11.31
CA LYS A 204 -15.49 -7.30 10.84
C LYS A 204 -14.08 -6.89 10.39
N ILE A 205 -13.86 -5.59 10.15
CA ILE A 205 -12.55 -5.02 9.81
C ILE A 205 -11.59 -5.09 11.00
N CYS A 206 -12.05 -4.79 12.22
CA CYS A 206 -11.18 -4.78 13.39
C CYS A 206 -10.74 -6.19 13.83
N SER A 207 -11.61 -7.19 13.72
CA SER A 207 -11.31 -8.56 14.19
C SER A 207 -10.26 -9.29 13.35
N GLN A 208 -9.94 -8.81 12.16
CA GLN A 208 -8.97 -9.43 11.23
C GLN A 208 -7.56 -8.85 11.37
N ILE A 209 -7.40 -7.73 12.07
CA ILE A 209 -6.11 -7.07 12.31
C ILE A 209 -5.39 -7.69 13.52
N ASP A 210 -6.13 -8.26 14.48
CA ASP A 210 -5.58 -8.69 15.77
C ASP A 210 -4.94 -10.09 15.80
N GLY A 211 -4.92 -10.84 14.69
CA GLY A 211 -4.09 -12.05 14.55
C GLY A 211 -4.27 -13.19 15.58
N ARG A 212 -5.27 -13.16 16.47
CA ARG A 212 -5.48 -14.22 17.46
C ARG A 212 -6.29 -15.38 16.87
N PRO A 213 -5.89 -16.65 17.11
CA PRO A 213 -6.75 -17.79 16.81
C PRO A 213 -8.03 -17.70 17.65
N SER A 214 -9.19 -17.87 17.00
CA SER A 214 -10.48 -18.00 17.67
C SER A 214 -10.49 -19.30 18.48
N SER A 215 -10.47 -19.23 19.81
CA SER A 215 -10.80 -20.36 20.67
C SER A 215 -12.30 -20.64 20.58
N ALA A 216 -12.68 -21.77 19.99
CA ALA A 216 -14.04 -22.25 20.04
C ALA A 216 -14.28 -22.92 21.40
N SER A 217 -15.20 -22.35 22.19
CA SER A 217 -15.73 -22.94 23.41
C SER A 217 -16.59 -24.16 23.07
N ALA A 218 -16.20 -25.34 23.53
CA ALA A 218 -17.04 -26.53 23.54
C ALA A 218 -17.98 -26.48 24.75
N GLY A 219 -19.28 -26.57 24.52
CA GLY A 219 -20.29 -26.74 25.55
C GLY A 219 -21.47 -27.52 24.99
N GLY A 220 -21.78 -28.67 25.59
CA GLY A 220 -22.91 -29.50 25.19
C GLY A 220 -22.89 -30.90 25.81
N THR A 221 -23.21 -30.97 27.10
CA THR A 221 -23.46 -32.18 27.89
C THR A 221 -24.73 -32.93 27.45
N LYS A 222 -24.65 -34.27 27.48
CA LYS A 222 -25.67 -35.29 27.84
C LYS A 222 -24.93 -36.63 27.72
N GLY A 223 -24.87 -37.57 28.65
CA GLY A 223 -25.58 -37.85 29.89
C GLY A 223 -25.53 -39.39 30.02
N GLY A 224 -25.02 -39.92 31.12
CA GLY A 224 -25.01 -41.37 31.38
C GLY A 224 -23.85 -41.84 32.25
N ARG A 225 -24.11 -42.05 33.55
CA ARG A 225 -23.31 -42.89 34.47
C ARG A 225 -23.20 -44.30 33.86
N THR A 226 -22.15 -45.08 34.06
CA THR A 226 -21.72 -45.66 35.35
C THR A 226 -20.35 -46.36 35.24
N THR A 227 -19.54 -46.18 36.29
CA THR A 227 -18.67 -47.14 37.01
C THR A 227 -17.45 -47.80 36.33
N THR A 228 -16.27 -47.52 36.95
CA THR A 228 -15.16 -48.45 37.33
C THR A 228 -14.48 -49.27 36.23
N GLU A 229 -13.16 -49.47 36.14
CA GLU A 229 -12.08 -49.52 37.13
C GLU A 229 -10.71 -49.57 36.40
N LYS A 230 -9.68 -49.02 37.05
CA LYS A 230 -8.25 -49.41 37.15
C LYS A 230 -7.44 -50.07 35.99
N HIS A 231 -6.18 -49.60 35.94
CA HIS A 231 -4.94 -50.28 35.55
C HIS A 231 -4.71 -50.50 34.04
N THR A 232 -3.53 -50.29 33.43
CA THR A 232 -2.12 -50.34 33.91
C THR A 232 -1.23 -49.63 32.89
N THR A 233 -0.11 -49.05 33.35
CA THR A 233 1.04 -48.57 32.55
C THR A 233 2.08 -49.71 32.38
N PRO A 234 3.25 -49.49 31.74
CA PRO A 234 3.58 -49.54 30.30
C PRO A 234 4.51 -50.72 29.93
N ILE A 235 4.72 -50.96 28.62
CA ILE A 235 6.02 -50.92 27.91
C ILE A 235 5.74 -50.44 26.49
#